data_AF-A0A2A9GT52-F1
#
_entry.id   AF-A0A2A9GT52-F1
#
_cell.length_a   1.000
_cell.length_b   1.000
_cell.length_c   1.000
_cell.angle_alpha   90.00
_cell.angle_beta   90.00
_cell.angle_gamma   90.00
#
_symmetry.space_group_name_H-M   'P 1'
#
loop_
_entity.id
_entity.type
_entity.pdbx_description
1 polymer ?
#
loop_
_entity_poly.entity_id
_entity_poly.type
_entity_poly.pdbx_seq_one_letter_code
_entity_poly.pdbx_strand_id
1 'polypeptide(L)'
;MSEASPQRLLRIGELADRARVSPRMLRHYENEGVLRASRSSAGQRLFDQDAVEQVGFIRELLDAGLPIRVIRELVDCIHEPGRLEPCAVPLLVEHLREHDARIAELTSTRASLQGLIDASTG
;
A
#
# COMPACT_ATOMS: atom_id res chain seq x y z
N MET A 1 14.93 34.49 -1.07
CA MET A 1 14.35 33.63 -2.12
C MET A 1 15.32 32.49 -2.34
N SER A 2 15.08 31.33 -1.70
CA SER A 2 16.00 30.19 -1.73
C SER A 2 15.80 29.43 -3.04
N GLU A 3 16.81 29.43 -3.92
CA GLU A 3 16.86 28.55 -5.08
C GLU A 3 16.95 27.10 -4.59
N ALA A 4 15.83 26.39 -4.61
CA ALA A 4 15.83 24.95 -4.45
C ALA A 4 16.72 24.36 -5.54
N SER A 5 17.83 23.75 -5.14
CA SER A 5 18.68 22.94 -6.02
C SER A 5 17.80 21.96 -6.80
N PRO A 6 18.08 21.67 -8.09
CA PRO A 6 17.22 20.79 -8.87
C PRO A 6 17.15 19.43 -8.18
N GLN A 7 16.02 19.15 -7.52
CA GLN A 7 15.75 17.84 -6.94
C GLN A 7 15.81 16.85 -8.11
N ARG A 8 16.78 15.94 -8.04
CA ARG A 8 16.99 14.98 -9.12
C ARG A 8 15.74 14.11 -9.21
N LEU A 9 14.94 14.29 -10.24
CA LEU A 9 13.77 13.44 -10.46
C LEU A 9 14.21 12.05 -10.95
N LEU A 10 13.48 11.02 -10.54
CA LEU A 10 13.69 9.63 -10.94
C LEU A 10 12.76 9.28 -12.10
N ARG A 11 13.30 8.56 -13.09
CA ARG A 11 12.47 7.86 -14.08
C ARG A 11 11.83 6.63 -13.45
N ILE A 12 10.76 6.12 -14.08
CA ILE A 12 10.06 4.93 -13.58
C ILE A 12 10.96 3.69 -13.42
N GLY A 13 11.97 3.53 -14.29
CA GLY A 13 12.94 2.43 -14.18
C GLY A 13 13.85 2.60 -12.96
N GLU A 14 14.38 3.80 -12.75
CA GLU A 14 15.24 4.10 -11.61
C GLU A 14 14.49 3.97 -10.27
N LEU A 15 13.23 4.42 -10.22
CA LEU A 15 12.37 4.21 -9.04
C LEU A 15 12.08 2.72 -8.81
N ALA A 16 11.79 1.97 -9.89
CA ALA A 16 11.52 0.54 -9.81
C ALA A 16 12.72 -0.23 -9.22
N ASP A 17 13.91 0.05 -9.72
CA ASP A 17 15.15 -0.59 -9.26
C ASP A 17 15.42 -0.26 -7.78
N ARG A 18 15.30 1.01 -7.40
CA ARG A 18 15.57 1.46 -6.02
C ARG A 18 14.55 0.96 -5.01
N ALA A 19 13.26 0.98 -5.36
CA ALA A 19 12.19 0.48 -4.49
C ALA A 19 12.01 -1.04 -4.59
N ARG A 20 12.80 -1.73 -5.42
CA ARG A 20 12.76 -3.18 -5.64
C ARG A 20 11.36 -3.67 -6.02
N VAL A 21 10.74 -2.96 -6.96
CA VAL A 21 9.41 -3.24 -7.51
C VAL A 21 9.46 -3.26 -9.03
N SER A 22 8.47 -3.85 -9.68
CA SER A 22 8.40 -3.75 -11.14
C SER A 22 7.84 -2.38 -11.58
N PRO A 23 8.23 -1.86 -12.76
CA PRO A 23 7.59 -0.69 -13.36
C PRO A 23 6.07 -0.86 -13.56
N ARG A 24 5.61 -2.10 -13.71
CA ARG A 24 4.17 -2.42 -13.78
C ARG A 24 3.47 -2.09 -12.45
N MET A 25 4.09 -2.44 -11.32
CA MET A 25 3.52 -2.10 -10.01
C MET A 25 3.50 -0.59 -9.78
N LEU A 26 4.55 0.14 -10.16
CA LEU A 26 4.56 1.61 -10.07
C LEU A 26 3.44 2.26 -10.90
N ARG A 27 3.18 1.75 -12.11
CA ARG A 27 2.04 2.21 -12.92
C ARG A 27 0.70 1.86 -12.27
N HIS A 28 0.61 0.71 -11.63
CA HIS A 28 -0.59 0.34 -10.89
C HIS A 28 -0.80 1.30 -9.70
N TYR A 29 0.22 1.59 -8.92
CA TYR A 29 0.16 2.53 -7.79
C TYR A 29 -0.21 3.96 -8.26
N GLU A 30 0.33 4.39 -9.39
CA GLU A 30 -0.05 5.66 -10.02
C GLU A 30 -1.54 5.66 -10.45
N ASN A 31 -1.99 4.59 -11.10
CA ASN A 31 -3.39 4.48 -11.56
C ASN A 31 -4.38 4.42 -10.39
N GLU A 32 -4.02 3.77 -9.28
CA GLU A 32 -4.82 3.73 -8.05
C GLU A 32 -4.68 5.03 -7.23
N GLY A 33 -3.88 6.00 -7.68
CA GLY A 33 -3.75 7.31 -7.05
C GLY A 33 -2.96 7.35 -5.74
N VAL A 34 -2.31 6.25 -5.36
CA VAL A 34 -1.47 6.15 -4.15
C VAL A 34 -0.04 6.62 -4.38
N LEU A 35 0.36 6.79 -5.65
CA LEU A 35 1.65 7.34 -6.06
C LEU A 35 1.41 8.43 -7.12
N ARG A 36 2.12 9.56 -7.05
CA ARG A 36 1.97 10.64 -8.03
C ARG A 36 3.25 10.77 -8.87
N ALA A 37 3.07 10.86 -10.18
CA ALA A 37 4.14 11.18 -11.11
C ALA A 37 3.95 12.59 -11.66
N SER A 38 5.03 13.37 -11.72
CA SER A 38 5.08 14.56 -12.56
C SER A 38 5.44 14.16 -14.00
N ARG A 39 5.25 15.09 -14.94
CA ARG A 39 5.60 14.87 -16.35
C ARG A 39 6.68 15.84 -16.79
N SER A 40 7.72 15.32 -17.46
CA SER A 40 8.71 16.15 -18.14
C SER A 40 8.08 16.91 -19.32
N SER A 41 8.77 17.90 -19.87
CA SER A 41 8.39 18.55 -21.14
C SER A 41 8.24 17.55 -22.31
N ALA A 42 9.02 16.47 -22.32
CA ALA A 42 8.91 15.38 -23.29
C ALA A 42 7.84 14.31 -22.95
N GLY A 43 6.99 14.54 -21.94
CA GLY A 43 5.90 13.63 -21.54
C GLY A 43 6.31 12.39 -20.71
N GLN A 44 7.59 12.27 -20.32
CA GLN A 44 8.08 11.17 -19.48
C GLN A 44 7.61 11.31 -18.03
N ARG A 45 7.34 10.19 -17.37
CA ARG A 45 7.01 10.15 -15.94
C ARG A 45 8.26 10.37 -15.11
N LEU A 46 8.13 11.29 -14.15
CA LEU A 46 9.18 11.68 -13.23
C LEU A 46 8.63 11.61 -11.80
N PHE A 47 9.47 11.14 -10.88
CA PHE A 47 9.13 10.95 -9.47
C PHE A 47 10.15 11.66 -8.59
N ASP A 48 9.72 12.17 -7.45
CA ASP A 48 10.63 12.73 -6.47
C ASP A 48 11.50 11.64 -5.84
N GLN A 49 12.60 12.03 -5.21
CA GLN A 49 13.51 11.10 -4.55
C GLN A 49 12.81 10.30 -3.44
N ASP A 50 11.91 10.97 -2.72
CA ASP A 50 11.13 10.43 -1.60
C ASP A 50 10.09 9.39 -2.05
N ALA A 51 9.82 9.30 -3.36
CA ALA A 51 8.95 8.27 -3.91
C ALA A 51 9.47 6.85 -3.62
N VAL A 52 10.78 6.68 -3.40
CA VAL A 52 11.35 5.38 -2.99
C VAL A 52 10.81 4.94 -1.63
N GLU A 53 10.80 5.85 -0.66
CA GLU A 53 10.29 5.60 0.69
C GLU A 53 8.76 5.45 0.68
N GLN A 54 8.06 6.30 -0.08
CA GLN A 54 6.62 6.18 -0.28
C GLN A 54 6.22 4.81 -0.86
N VAL A 55 6.94 4.31 -1.87
CA VAL A 55 6.67 2.99 -2.46
C VAL A 55 6.97 1.87 -1.46
N GLY A 56 8.04 2.00 -0.66
CA GLY A 56 8.34 1.09 0.44
C GLY A 56 7.18 1.01 1.43
N PHE A 57 6.66 2.17 1.85
CA PHE A 57 5.57 2.24 2.81
C PHE A 57 4.25 1.68 2.27
N ILE A 58 3.92 1.96 1.00
CA ILE A 58 2.76 1.34 0.34
C ILE A 58 2.86 -0.19 0.40
N ARG A 59 4.06 -0.76 0.22
CA ARG A 59 4.26 -2.20 0.33
C ARG A 59 4.06 -2.72 1.75
N GLU A 60 4.57 -2.02 2.75
CA GLU A 60 4.36 -2.42 4.16
C GLU A 60 2.87 -2.47 4.50
N LEU A 61 2.08 -1.51 4.03
CA LEU A 61 0.62 -1.50 4.22
C LEU A 61 -0.07 -2.65 3.47
N LEU A 62 0.36 -2.94 2.23
CA LEU A 62 -0.14 -4.09 1.47
C LEU A 62 0.19 -5.42 2.16
N ASP A 63 1.41 -5.57 2.67
CA ASP A 63 1.88 -6.75 3.39
C ASP A 63 1.16 -6.91 4.74
N ALA A 64 0.72 -5.81 5.35
CA ALA A 64 -0.15 -5.79 6.53
C ALA A 64 -1.62 -6.18 6.23
N GLY A 65 -1.95 -6.50 4.97
CA GLY A 65 -3.27 -6.94 4.55
C GLY A 65 -4.23 -5.82 4.16
N LEU A 66 -3.78 -4.56 4.13
CA LEU A 66 -4.62 -3.47 3.66
C LEU A 66 -4.70 -3.50 2.13
N PRO A 67 -5.90 -3.57 1.54
CA PRO A 67 -6.03 -3.51 0.09
C PRO A 67 -5.70 -2.10 -0.42
N ILE A 68 -5.19 -1.99 -1.65
CA ILE A 68 -4.74 -0.71 -2.24
C ILE A 68 -5.81 0.40 -2.24
N ARG A 69 -7.09 0.01 -2.33
CA ARG A 69 -8.24 0.94 -2.21
C ARG A 69 -8.29 1.65 -0.85
N VAL A 70 -7.96 0.94 0.22
CA VAL A 70 -7.91 1.49 1.59
C VAL A 70 -6.68 2.37 1.76
N ILE A 71 -5.54 1.96 1.20
CA ILE A 71 -4.33 2.77 1.19
C ILE A 71 -4.56 4.12 0.48
N ARG A 72 -5.38 4.12 -0.59
CA ARG A 72 -5.80 5.35 -1.26
C ARG A 72 -6.64 6.26 -0.36
N GLU A 73 -7.54 5.72 0.45
CA GLU A 73 -8.32 6.50 1.42
C GLU A 73 -7.43 7.08 2.54
N LEU A 74 -6.31 6.44 2.83
CA LEU A 74 -5.31 6.90 3.79
C LEU A 74 -4.34 7.93 3.23
N VAL A 75 -4.34 8.22 1.92
CA VAL A 75 -3.28 9.03 1.28
C VAL A 75 -3.14 10.43 1.91
N ASP A 76 -4.24 11.05 2.32
CA ASP A 76 -4.25 12.37 2.97
C ASP A 76 -3.80 12.31 4.44
N CYS A 77 -3.77 11.11 5.01
CA CYS A 77 -3.24 10.82 6.35
C CYS A 77 -1.80 10.30 6.33
N ILE A 78 -1.14 10.25 5.17
CA ILE A 78 0.29 9.92 5.07
C ILE A 78 1.04 11.26 5.00
N HIS A 79 1.81 11.57 6.06
CA HIS A 79 2.68 12.75 6.11
C HIS A 79 4.13 12.33 6.26
N GLU A 80 5.03 13.11 5.65
CA GLU A 80 6.43 12.73 5.47
C GLU A 80 6.54 11.37 4.76
N PRO A 81 7.70 10.97 4.23
CA PRO A 81 7.78 9.70 3.55
C PRO A 81 7.56 8.56 4.55
N GLY A 82 6.44 7.85 4.40
CA GLY A 82 6.22 6.58 5.07
C GLY A 82 5.70 6.61 6.51
N ARG A 83 4.96 7.65 6.92
CA ARG A 83 4.33 7.70 8.25
C ARG A 83 2.83 7.98 8.16
N LEU A 84 2.04 7.22 8.92
CA LEU A 84 0.61 7.47 9.10
C LEU A 84 0.38 8.43 10.27
N GLU A 85 -0.43 9.45 10.00
CA GLU A 85 -0.91 10.40 11.00
C GLU A 85 -2.14 9.86 11.74
N PRO A 86 -2.47 10.42 12.92
CA PRO A 86 -3.61 9.97 13.72
C PRO A 86 -4.95 9.93 13.00
N CYS A 87 -5.14 10.71 11.93
CA CYS A 87 -6.36 10.66 11.13
C CYS A 87 -6.58 9.32 10.39
N ALA A 88 -5.54 8.48 10.26
CA ALA A 88 -5.64 7.13 9.72
C ALA A 88 -6.31 6.14 10.69
N VAL A 89 -6.20 6.39 12.00
CA VAL A 89 -6.59 5.43 13.05
C VAL A 89 -8.04 4.95 12.92
N PRO A 90 -9.05 5.80 12.68
CA PRO A 90 -10.43 5.34 12.56
C PRO A 90 -10.62 4.30 11.45
N LEU A 91 -10.00 4.51 10.29
CA LEU A 91 -10.10 3.59 9.16
C LEU A 91 -9.35 2.27 9.44
N LEU A 92 -8.17 2.35 10.07
CA LEU A 92 -7.42 1.15 10.48
C LEU A 92 -8.19 0.30 11.49
N VAL A 93 -8.85 0.94 12.46
CA VAL A 93 -9.69 0.25 13.46
C VAL A 93 -10.88 -0.44 12.80
N GLU A 94 -11.50 0.18 11.81
CA GLU A 94 -12.60 -0.43 11.07
C GLU A 94 -12.14 -1.67 10.31
N HIS A 95 -11.03 -1.59 9.57
CA HIS A 95 -10.49 -2.76 8.89
C HIS A 95 -10.05 -3.85 9.85
N LEU A 96 -9.46 -3.51 10.99
CA LEU A 96 -9.11 -4.50 12.02
C LEU A 96 -10.36 -5.29 12.47
N ARG A 97 -11.48 -4.60 12.70
CA ARG A 97 -12.76 -5.25 13.07
C ARG A 97 -13.29 -6.17 11.98
N GLU A 98 -13.22 -5.75 10.71
CA GLU A 98 -13.61 -6.60 9.58
C GLU A 98 -12.77 -7.88 9.53
N HIS A 99 -11.45 -7.77 9.78
CA HIS A 99 -10.54 -8.90 9.80
C HIS A 99 -10.84 -9.83 10.99
N ASP A 100 -11.08 -9.28 12.17
CA ASP A 100 -11.46 -10.05 13.37
C ASP A 100 -12.76 -10.84 13.14
N ALA A 101 -13.76 -10.21 12.51
CA ALA A 101 -15.01 -10.88 12.16
C ALA A 101 -14.78 -12.04 11.16
N ARG A 102 -13.94 -11.82 10.15
CA ARG A 102 -13.58 -12.85 9.16
C ARG A 102 -12.81 -14.01 9.81
N ILE A 103 -11.91 -13.72 10.74
CA ILE A 103 -11.17 -14.73 11.51
C ILE A 103 -12.14 -15.59 12.32
N ALA A 104 -13.11 -14.97 13.00
CA ALA A 104 -14.12 -15.69 13.78
C ALA A 104 -14.96 -16.64 12.90
N GLU A 105 -15.41 -16.16 11.74
CA GLU A 105 -16.15 -16.95 10.75
C GLU A 105 -15.34 -18.16 10.24
N LEU A 106 -14.09 -17.92 9.83
CA LEU A 106 -13.20 -18.97 9.33
C LEU A 106 -12.87 -19.99 10.42
N THR A 107 -12.70 -19.55 11.66
CA THR A 107 -12.45 -20.44 12.81
C THR A 107 -13.66 -21.35 13.08
N SER A 108 -14.88 -20.78 13.04
CA SER A 108 -16.13 -21.54 13.19
C SER A 108 -16.31 -22.57 12.06
N THR A 109 -16.04 -22.15 10.82
CA THR A 109 -16.10 -23.02 9.64
C THR A 109 -15.11 -24.18 9.76
N ARG A 110 -13.86 -23.90 10.15
CA ARG A 110 -12.84 -24.91 10.40
C ARG A 110 -13.28 -25.92 11.46
N ALA A 111 -13.83 -25.46 12.58
CA ALA A 111 -14.31 -26.34 13.64
C ALA A 111 -15.43 -27.27 13.15
N SER A 112 -16.36 -26.75 12.35
CA SER A 112 -17.44 -27.54 11.76
C SER A 112 -16.91 -28.62 10.81
N LEU A 113 -15.97 -28.27 9.93
CA LEU A 113 -15.33 -29.23 9.02
C LEU A 113 -14.54 -30.29 9.77
N GLN A 114 -13.84 -29.93 10.84
CA GLN A 114 -13.12 -30.89 11.68
C GLN A 114 -14.09 -31.90 12.30
N GLY A 115 -15.23 -31.46 12.83
CA GLY A 115 -16.24 -32.36 13.38
C GLY A 115 -16.80 -33.35 12.36
N LEU A 116 -16.99 -32.93 11.09
CA LEU A 116 -17.41 -33.83 10.01
C LEU A 116 -16.34 -34.88 9.67
N ILE A 117 -15.06 -34.49 9.67
CA ILE A 117 -13.94 -35.42 9.41
C ILE A 117 -13.86 -36.48 10.51
N ASP A 118 -13.92 -36.05 11.77
CA ASP A 118 -13.81 -36.94 12.94
C ASP A 118 -14.94 -37.98 12.93
N ALA A 119 -16.17 -37.56 12.62
CA ALA A 119 -17.33 -38.44 12.50
C ALA A 119 -17.26 -39.42 11.31
N SER A 120 -16.45 -39.13 10.29
CA SER A 120 -16.30 -39.96 9.09
C SER A 120 -15.14 -40.96 9.17
N THR A 121 -14.26 -40.81 10.17
CA THR A 121 -13.02 -41.59 10.32
C THR A 121 -13.02 -42.46 11.59
N GLY A 122 -13.99 -42.28 12.48
CA GLY A 122 -14.26 -43.15 13.64
C GLY A 122 -15.30 -44.21 13.33
#